data_AF-A0A432RQI6-F1
#
_entry.id   AF-A0A432RQI6-F1
#
_cell.length_a   1.000
_cell.length_b   1.000
_cell.length_c   1.000
_cell.angle_alpha   90.00
_cell.angle_beta   90.00
_cell.angle_gamma   90.00
#
_symmetry.space_group_name_H-M   'P 1'
#
loop_
_entity.id
_entity.type
_entity.pdbx_description
1 polymer ?
#
loop_
_entity_poly.entity_id
_entity_poly.type
_entity_poly.pdbx_seq_one_letter_code
_entity_poly.pdbx_strand_id
1 'polypeptide(L)'
;MAMQSAHVWEIDKPSSEAFASEQPFCIDTMTFEQWLRYVLIERFKIMIEHQEPLPSRCHISPMVEEAFRGLEQNHIKQLVLITDALDRFLSSSSKS
;
A
#
# COMPACT_ATOMS: atom_id res chain seq x y z
N MET A 1 6.73 -2.62 10.49
CA MET A 1 7.45 -1.64 11.32
C MET A 1 7.24 -0.20 10.85
N ALA A 2 7.53 0.21 9.60
CA ALA A 2 7.44 1.63 9.22
C ALA A 2 6.09 2.32 9.47
N MET A 3 4.97 1.71 9.06
CA MET A 3 3.63 2.23 9.39
C MET A 3 3.33 2.24 10.89
N GLN A 4 3.92 1.31 11.67
CA GLN A 4 3.77 1.28 13.13
C GLN A 4 4.56 2.42 13.78
N SER A 5 5.81 2.66 13.36
CA SER A 5 6.63 3.80 13.81
C SER A 5 5.98 5.14 13.49
N ALA A 6 5.29 5.21 12.36
CA ALA A 6 4.51 6.37 11.93
C ALA A 6 3.13 6.50 12.62
N HIS A 7 2.73 5.54 13.47
CA HIS A 7 1.41 5.48 14.13
C HIS A 7 0.22 5.45 13.16
N VAL A 8 0.42 4.99 11.93
CA VAL A 8 -0.61 4.86 10.88
C VAL A 8 -0.97 3.40 10.59
N TRP A 9 -0.41 2.47 11.38
CA TRP A 9 -0.76 1.06 11.26
C TRP A 9 -2.12 0.78 11.88
N GLU A 10 -2.34 1.20 13.12
CA GLU A 10 -3.59 0.97 13.86
C GLU A 10 -4.70 1.86 13.31
N ILE A 11 -5.44 1.32 12.35
CA ILE A 11 -6.52 2.01 11.64
C ILE A 11 -7.72 1.08 11.51
N ASP A 12 -8.91 1.66 11.54
CA ASP A 12 -10.16 0.91 11.42
C ASP A 12 -10.27 0.22 10.07
N LYS A 13 -10.88 -0.97 10.08
CA LYS A 13 -11.18 -1.70 8.84
C LYS A 13 -12.17 -0.88 7.99
N PRO A 14 -11.95 -0.74 6.68
CA PRO A 14 -12.93 -0.14 5.78
C PRO A 14 -14.27 -0.87 5.81
N SER A 15 -15.33 -0.16 5.43
CA SER A 15 -16.62 -0.81 5.21
C SER A 15 -16.55 -1.80 4.07
N SER A 16 -17.46 -2.78 4.04
CA SER A 16 -17.50 -3.79 2.98
C SER A 16 -17.67 -3.17 1.59
N GLU A 17 -18.44 -2.07 1.51
CA GLU A 17 -18.68 -1.34 0.26
C GLU A 17 -17.41 -0.66 -0.26
N ALA A 18 -16.49 -0.25 0.62
CA ALA A 18 -15.25 0.41 0.22
C ALA A 18 -14.33 -0.52 -0.59
N PHE A 19 -14.36 -1.83 -0.32
CA PHE A 19 -13.61 -2.82 -1.11
C PHE A 19 -14.16 -3.02 -2.52
N ALA A 20 -15.39 -2.54 -2.80
CA ALA A 20 -16.03 -2.65 -4.10
C ALA A 20 -15.74 -1.44 -5.01
N SER A 21 -14.97 -0.44 -4.55
CA SER A 21 -14.61 0.70 -5.38
C SER A 21 -13.78 0.29 -6.60
N GLU A 22 -14.16 0.81 -7.76
CA GLU A 22 -13.43 0.66 -9.03
C GLU A 22 -12.35 1.73 -9.23
N GLN A 23 -12.30 2.74 -8.36
CA GLN A 23 -11.29 3.80 -8.44
C GLN A 23 -9.90 3.26 -8.07
N PRO A 24 -8.82 3.80 -8.68
CA PRO A 24 -7.47 3.48 -8.25
C PRO A 24 -7.30 3.70 -6.75
N PHE A 25 -6.71 2.73 -6.06
CA PHE A 25 -6.49 2.76 -4.61
C PHE A 25 -7.76 2.93 -3.74
N CYS A 26 -8.95 2.75 -4.32
CA CYS A 26 -10.23 2.97 -3.62
C CYS A 26 -10.33 4.37 -2.97
N ILE A 27 -9.69 5.39 -3.58
CA ILE A 27 -9.51 6.73 -2.99
C ILE A 27 -10.81 7.47 -2.64
N ASP A 28 -11.92 7.05 -3.22
CA ASP A 28 -13.25 7.62 -3.03
C ASP A 28 -13.97 7.05 -1.80
N THR A 29 -13.55 5.89 -1.31
CA THR A 29 -14.27 5.11 -0.28
C THR A 29 -13.43 4.72 0.93
N MET A 30 -12.10 4.81 0.85
CA MET A 30 -11.21 4.57 2.00
C MET A 30 -9.97 5.46 1.97
N THR A 31 -9.35 5.59 3.15
CA THR A 31 -8.06 6.26 3.29
C THR A 31 -6.94 5.42 2.65
N PHE A 32 -5.84 6.07 2.30
CA PHE A 32 -4.71 5.38 1.67
C PHE A 32 -4.04 4.39 2.63
N GLU A 33 -3.99 4.72 3.92
CA GLU A 33 -3.55 3.86 5.02
C GLU A 33 -4.36 2.56 5.09
N GLN A 34 -5.68 2.69 5.00
CA GLN A 34 -6.60 1.56 4.94
C GLN A 34 -6.35 0.70 3.71
N TRP A 35 -6.18 1.32 2.55
CA TRP A 35 -5.89 0.60 1.32
C TRP A 35 -4.57 -0.18 1.40
N LEU A 36 -3.51 0.45 1.92
CA LEU A 36 -2.21 -0.22 2.12
C LEU A 36 -2.34 -1.44 3.03
N ARG A 37 -3.01 -1.30 4.17
CA ARG A 37 -3.11 -2.36 5.18
C ARG A 37 -4.07 -3.48 4.76
N TYR A 38 -5.26 -3.13 4.30
CA TYR A 38 -6.36 -4.08 4.10
C TYR A 38 -6.53 -4.57 2.67
N VAL A 39 -6.00 -3.85 1.67
CA VAL A 39 -6.08 -4.28 0.27
C VAL A 39 -4.73 -4.77 -0.21
N LEU A 40 -3.70 -3.92 -0.18
CA LEU A 40 -2.39 -4.25 -0.76
C LEU A 40 -1.71 -5.43 -0.04
N ILE A 41 -1.55 -5.33 1.28
CA ILE A 41 -0.86 -6.35 2.08
C ILE A 41 -1.62 -7.67 2.06
N GLU A 42 -2.94 -7.66 2.24
CA GLU A 42 -3.75 -8.88 2.22
C GLU A 42 -3.74 -9.54 0.84
N ARG A 43 -3.82 -8.76 -0.25
CA ARG A 43 -3.69 -9.30 -1.61
C ARG A 43 -2.35 -10.00 -1.81
N PHE A 44 -1.24 -9.41 -1.37
CA PHE A 44 0.08 -10.04 -1.51
C PHE A 44 0.21 -11.30 -0.68
N LYS A 45 -0.32 -11.32 0.55
CA LYS A 45 -0.34 -12.54 1.37
C LYS A 45 -1.02 -13.69 0.65
N ILE A 46 -2.22 -13.46 0.11
CA ILE A 46 -2.99 -14.46 -0.65
C ILE A 46 -2.17 -14.94 -1.85
N MET A 47 -1.64 -14.02 -2.66
CA MET A 47 -0.87 -14.40 -3.85
C MET A 47 0.38 -15.22 -3.49
N ILE A 48 1.08 -14.87 -2.42
CA ILE A 48 2.24 -15.62 -1.93
C ILE A 48 1.83 -17.01 -1.44
N GLU A 49 0.75 -17.11 -0.67
CA GLU A 49 0.21 -18.37 -0.16
C GLU A 49 -0.21 -19.32 -1.30
N HIS A 50 -0.80 -18.77 -2.36
CA HIS A 50 -1.23 -19.50 -3.54
C HIS A 50 -0.15 -19.67 -4.62
N GLN A 51 1.08 -19.17 -4.39
CA GLN A 51 2.18 -19.17 -5.36
C GLN A 51 1.80 -18.50 -6.71
N GLU A 52 0.91 -17.51 -6.65
CA GLU A 52 0.52 -16.73 -7.81
C GLU A 52 1.55 -15.64 -8.13
N PRO A 53 1.70 -15.27 -9.42
CA PRO A 53 2.59 -14.19 -9.80
C PRO A 53 2.12 -12.87 -9.21
N LEU A 54 2.95 -12.22 -8.38
CA LEU A 54 2.69 -10.88 -7.86
C LEU A 54 2.41 -9.89 -9.01
N PRO A 55 1.60 -8.83 -8.77
CA PRO A 55 1.27 -7.89 -9.82
C PRO A 55 2.53 -7.20 -10.34
N SER A 56 2.65 -7.13 -11.65
CA SER A 56 3.83 -6.63 -12.36
C SER A 56 4.11 -5.14 -12.15
N ARG A 57 3.11 -4.36 -11.72
CA ARG A 57 3.26 -2.93 -11.45
C ARG A 57 2.28 -2.47 -10.38
N CYS A 58 2.82 -1.88 -9.33
CA CYS A 58 2.10 -1.00 -8.42
C CYS A 58 2.91 0.30 -8.38
N HIS A 59 2.26 1.46 -8.42
CA HIS A 59 2.91 2.77 -8.32
C HIS A 59 2.44 3.42 -7.03
N ILE A 60 2.89 2.87 -5.92
CA ILE A 60 2.42 3.24 -4.59
C ILE A 60 3.23 4.43 -4.08
N SER A 61 4.53 4.45 -4.35
CA SER A 61 5.47 5.45 -3.85
C SER A 61 5.00 6.90 -4.04
N PRO A 62 4.54 7.34 -5.23
CA PRO A 62 4.11 8.72 -5.44
C PRO A 62 2.92 9.15 -4.57
N MET A 63 2.07 8.19 -4.18
CA MET A 63 0.88 8.48 -3.38
C MET A 63 1.20 8.65 -1.89
N VAL A 64 2.32 8.10 -1.42
CA VAL A 64 2.71 8.15 -0.01
C VAL A 64 2.93 9.60 0.44
N GLU A 65 3.62 10.42 -0.34
CA GLU A 65 3.93 11.80 0.07
C GLU A 65 2.67 12.64 0.27
N GLU A 66 1.69 12.50 -0.62
CA GLU A 66 0.42 13.23 -0.51
C GLU A 66 -0.45 12.66 0.61
N ALA A 67 -0.60 11.34 0.68
CA ALA A 67 -1.42 10.67 1.68
C ALA A 67 -0.94 10.96 3.11
N PHE A 68 0.38 10.99 3.32
CA PHE A 68 0.99 11.13 4.63
C PHE A 68 1.57 12.53 4.89
N ARG A 69 1.15 13.56 4.14
CA ARG A 69 1.68 14.93 4.24
C ARG A 69 1.61 15.56 5.65
N GLY A 70 0.75 15.03 6.52
CA GLY A 70 0.59 15.47 7.91
C GLY A 70 1.57 14.83 8.91
N LEU A 71 2.36 13.84 8.48
CA LEU A 71 3.34 13.16 9.33
C LEU A 71 4.67 13.93 9.41
N GLU A 72 5.47 13.58 10.41
CA GLU A 72 6.89 13.93 10.48
C GLU A 72 7.62 13.56 9.18
N GLN A 73 8.42 14.48 8.66
CA GLN A 73 9.14 14.32 7.39
C GLN A 73 10.03 13.06 7.36
N ASN A 74 10.59 12.66 8.51
CA ASN A 74 11.37 11.43 8.59
C ASN A 74 10.50 10.18 8.38
N HIS A 75 9.27 10.16 8.89
CA HIS A 75 8.33 9.06 8.69
C HIS A 75 7.88 8.97 7.23
N ILE A 76 7.56 10.12 6.61
CA ILE A 76 7.19 10.17 5.18
C ILE A 76 8.32 9.59 4.33
N LYS A 77 9.56 10.04 4.53
CA LYS A 77 10.73 9.53 3.81
C LYS A 77 10.92 8.03 3.96
N GLN A 78 10.77 7.49 5.17
CA GLN A 78 10.88 6.06 5.42
C GLN A 78 9.78 5.26 4.70
N LEU A 79 8.55 5.75 4.71
CA LEU A 79 7.43 5.12 4.00
C LEU A 79 7.68 5.14 2.48
N VAL A 80 8.09 6.27 1.92
CA VAL A 80 8.43 6.43 0.49
C VAL A 80 9.55 5.47 0.08
N LEU A 81 10.61 5.36 0.88
CA LEU A 81 11.73 4.45 0.59
C LEU A 81 11.28 2.98 0.50
N ILE A 82 10.38 2.57 1.39
CA ILE A 82 9.89 1.19 1.44
C ILE A 82 8.92 0.90 0.30
N THR A 83 7.99 1.82 0.01
CA THR A 83 7.05 1.65 -1.11
C THR A 83 7.75 1.73 -2.46
N ASP A 84 8.78 2.56 -2.61
CA ASP A 84 9.63 2.61 -3.81
C ASP A 84 10.44 1.30 -4.00
N ALA A 85 10.99 0.76 -2.91
CA ALA A 85 11.64 -0.55 -2.96
C ALA A 85 10.66 -1.66 -3.37
N LEU A 86 9.42 -1.61 -2.88
CA LEU A 86 8.35 -2.53 -3.28
C LEU A 86 7.98 -2.39 -4.77
N ASP A 87 7.76 -1.17 -5.24
CA ASP A 87 7.40 -0.89 -6.64
C ASP A 87 8.50 -1.38 -7.60
N ARG A 88 9.78 -1.19 -7.23
CA ARG A 88 10.93 -1.72 -7.99
C ARG A 88 10.99 -3.24 -7.99
N PHE A 89 10.76 -3.88 -6.84
CA PHE A 89 10.75 -5.33 -6.72
C PHE A 89 9.70 -5.93 -7.65
N LEU A 90 8.46 -5.43 -7.59
CA LEU A 90 7.35 -5.88 -8.43
C LEU A 90 7.64 -5.69 -9.93
N SER A 91 8.21 -4.54 -10.28
CA SER A 91 8.60 -4.24 -11.67
C SER A 91 9.70 -5.18 -12.20
N SER A 92 10.55 -5.70 -11.32
CA SER A 92 11.61 -6.65 -11.68
C SER A 92 11.11 -8.09 -11.80
N SER A 93 10.15 -8.50 -10.96
CA SER A 93 9.59 -9.86 -10.97
C SER A 93 8.71 -10.16 -12.18
N SER A 94 8.24 -9.13 -12.90
CA SER A 94 7.47 -9.30 -14.14
C SER A 94 8.27 -9.84 -15.33
N LYS A 95 9.61 -9.96 -15.22
CA LYS A 95 10.50 -10.31 -16.35
C LYS A 95 11.08 -11.73 -16.30
N SER A 96 10.59 -12.62 -15.45
CA SER A 96 11.14 -13.98 -15.27
C SER A 96 10.18 -15.07 -15.74
#